data_AF-A0A938MAD2-F1
#
_entry.id   AF-A0A938MAD2-F1
#
_cell.length_a   1.000
_cell.length_b   1.000
_cell.length_c   1.000
_cell.angle_alpha   90.00
_cell.angle_beta   90.00
_cell.angle_gamma   90.00
#
_symmetry.space_group_name_H-M   'P 1'
#
loop_
_entity.id
_entity.type
_entity.pdbx_description
1 polymer ?
#
loop_
_entity_poly.entity_id
_entity_poly.type
_entity_poly.pdbx_seq_one_letter_code
_entity_poly.pdbx_strand_id
1 'polypeptide(L)' 'MCGGRREAGTTTFSADLGAGVVVVRNVRATVCAQCGEEWIDDATARALERIVEEAREKRCQVEVTAL' A
#
# COMPACT_ATOMS: atom_id res chain seq x y z
N MET A 1 3.00 6.78 -18.81
CA MET A 1 3.68 5.49 -18.57
C MET A 1 4.99 5.47 -19.33
N CYS A 2 6.09 5.03 -18.71
CA CYS A 2 7.44 5.08 -19.27
C CYS A 2 7.77 4.00 -20.33
N GLY A 3 6.89 3.01 -20.52
CA GLY A 3 7.10 1.89 -21.47
C GLY A 3 7.96 0.74 -20.95
N GLY A 4 8.40 0.80 -19.69
CA GLY A 4 9.29 -0.21 -19.11
C GLY A 4 8.65 -1.53 -18.72
N ARG A 5 9.49 -2.55 -18.53
CA ARG A 5 9.07 -3.89 -18.11
C ARG A 5 8.48 -3.84 -16.70
N ARG A 6 7.34 -4.53 -16.55
CA ARG A 6 6.63 -4.72 -15.30
C ARG A 6 6.98 -6.07 -14.71
N GLU A 7 7.23 -6.11 -13.41
CA GLU A 7 7.65 -7.31 -12.69
C GLU A 7 6.88 -7.43 -11.38
N ALA A 8 6.73 -8.66 -10.87
CA ALA A 8 6.18 -8.85 -9.54
C ALA A 8 7.18 -8.33 -8.49
N GLY A 9 6.68 -7.61 -7.50
CA GLY A 9 7.50 -7.01 -6.45
C GLY A 9 6.67 -6.63 -5.24
N THR A 10 7.25 -5.79 -4.39
CA THR A 10 6.55 -5.22 -3.25
C THR A 10 6.73 -3.71 -3.19
N THR A 11 5.77 -3.03 -2.58
CA THR A 11 5.84 -1.60 -2.28
C THR A 11 5.42 -1.32 -0.83
N THR A 12 5.55 -0.06 -0.41
CA THR A 12 5.01 0.45 0.84
C THR A 12 3.79 1.31 0.54
N PHE A 13 2.63 0.89 1.04
CA PHE A 13 1.43 1.70 1.00
C PHE A 13 1.40 2.61 2.23
N SER A 14 1.06 3.88 2.04
CA SER A 14 0.84 4.81 3.15
C SER A 14 -0.45 5.61 2.94
N ALA A 15 -1.21 5.79 4.01
CA ALA A 15 -2.45 6.55 4.02
C ALA A 15 -2.46 7.51 5.21
N ASP A 16 -2.62 8.80 4.92
CA ASP A 16 -2.86 9.84 5.92
C ASP A 16 -4.35 9.85 6.32
N LEU A 17 -4.62 9.76 7.62
CA LEU A 17 -5.98 9.75 8.17
C LEU A 17 -6.39 11.12 8.76
N GLY A 18 -5.53 12.14 8.67
CA GLY A 18 -5.61 13.43 9.34
C GLY A 18 -5.28 13.36 10.84
N ALA A 19 -5.82 12.36 11.54
CA ALA A 19 -5.56 12.11 12.96
C ALA A 19 -4.39 11.13 13.23
N GLY A 20 -3.84 10.51 12.19
CA GLY A 20 -2.80 9.49 12.24
C GLY A 20 -2.38 9.05 10.85
N VAL A 21 -1.41 8.14 10.76
CA VAL A 21 -0.93 7.58 9.49
C VAL A 21 -0.90 6.05 9.57
N VAL A 22 -1.32 5.40 8.48
CA VAL A 22 -1.21 3.96 8.29
C VAL A 22 -0.08 3.70 7.31
N VAL A 23 0.87 2.84 7.67
CA VAL A 23 1.96 2.42 6.78
C VAL A 23 1.99 0.90 6.71
N VAL A 24 1.68 0.35 5.53
CA VAL A 24 1.73 -1.09 5.28
C VAL A 24 2.94 -1.38 4.40
N ARG A 25 3.88 -2.18 4.91
CA ARG A 25 5.12 -2.52 4.20
C ARG A 25 4.97 -3.86 3.50
N ASN A 26 5.80 -4.09 2.48
CA ASN A 26 5.87 -5.33 1.71
C ASN A 26 4.54 -5.69 1.00
N VAL A 27 3.75 -4.69 0.63
CA VAL A 27 2.50 -4.90 -0.11
C VAL A 27 2.84 -5.45 -1.48
N ARG A 28 2.27 -6.59 -1.84
CA ARG A 28 2.46 -7.18 -3.18
C ARG A 28 1.96 -6.23 -4.24
N ALA A 29 2.79 -5.99 -5.25
CA ALA A 29 2.48 -5.12 -6.35
C ALA A 29 3.16 -5.62 -7.64
N THR A 30 2.68 -5.13 -8.77
CA THR A 30 3.49 -5.10 -9.98
C THR A 30 4.28 -3.80 -9.98
N VAL A 31 5.58 -3.84 -10.22
CA VAL A 31 6.46 -2.67 -10.19
C VAL A 31 7.21 -2.55 -11.52
N CYS A 32 7.34 -1.34 -12.04
CA CYS A 32 8.15 -1.07 -13.22
C CYS A 32 9.63 -1.12 -12.85
N ALA A 33 10.38 -2.00 -13.50
CA ALA A 33 11.82 -2.17 -13.27
C ALA A 33 12.68 -0.95 -13.66
N GLN A 34 12.10 0.05 -14.36
CA GLN A 34 12.83 1.23 -14.83
C GLN A 34 12.48 2.50 -14.05
N CYS A 35 11.20 2.78 -13.83
CA CYS A 35 10.77 4.03 -13.18
C CYS A 35 10.18 3.83 -11.78
N GLY A 36 10.00 2.59 -11.32
CA GLY A 36 9.44 2.30 -10.00
C GLY A 36 7.93 2.53 -9.87
N GLU A 37 7.22 2.81 -10.97
CA GLU A 37 5.76 2.93 -10.92
C GLU A 37 5.15 1.60 -10.50
N GLU A 38 4.17 1.66 -9.60
CA GLU A 38 3.60 0.53 -8.90
C GLU A 38 2.11 0.37 -9.19
N TRP A 39 1.67 -0.88 -9.26
CA TRP A 39 0.29 -1.26 -9.50
C TRP A 39 -0.13 -2.30 -8.47
N ILE A 40 -1.14 -1.96 -7.68
CA ILE A 40 -1.75 -2.82 -6.68
C ILE A 40 -3.04 -3.37 -7.28
N ASP A 41 -3.24 -4.69 -7.23
CA ASP A 41 -4.46 -5.32 -7.74
C ASP A 41 -5.68 -5.08 -6.82
N ASP A 42 -6.88 -5.30 -7.37
CA ASP A 42 -8.14 -5.09 -6.66
C ASP A 42 -8.24 -5.88 -5.35
N ALA A 43 -7.70 -7.10 -5.29
CA ALA A 43 -7.79 -7.93 -4.08
C ALA A 43 -6.92 -7.36 -2.96
N THR A 44 -5.72 -6.91 -3.31
CA THR A 44 -4.77 -6.28 -2.40
C THR A 44 -5.26 -4.89 -1.97
N ALA A 45 -5.80 -4.10 -2.90
CA ALA A 45 -6.41 -2.79 -2.60
C ALA A 45 -7.55 -2.91 -1.58
N ARG A 46 -8.47 -3.87 -1.77
CA ARG A 46 -9.54 -4.15 -0.80
C ARG A 46 -9.01 -4.56 0.59
N ALA A 47 -7.86 -5.23 0.66
CA ALA A 47 -7.24 -5.58 1.94
C ALA A 47 -6.66 -4.36 2.64
N LEU A 48 -5.99 -3.47 1.90
CA LEU A 48 -5.49 -2.20 2.43
C LEU A 48 -6.62 -1.29 2.92
N GLU A 49 -7.71 -1.21 2.19
CA GLU A 49 -8.91 -0.45 2.59
C GLU A 49 -9.45 -0.91 3.94
N ARG A 50 -9.54 -2.23 4.17
CA ARG A 50 -9.96 -2.77 5.48
C ARG A 50 -9.00 -2.38 6.60
N ILE A 51 -7.69 -2.47 6.37
CA ILE A 51 -6.67 -2.05 7.36
C ILE A 51 -6.83 -0.57 7.71
N VAL A 52 -7.05 0.28 6.70
CA VAL A 52 -7.27 1.71 6.90
C VAL A 52 -8.52 1.97 7.72
N GLU A 53 -9.63 1.28 7.42
CA GLU A 53 -10.89 1.46 8.16
C GLU A 53 -10.75 1.02 9.62
N GLU A 54 -10.14 -0.14 9.87
CA GLU A 54 -9.87 -0.63 11.23
C GLU A 54 -8.98 0.35 12.02
N ALA A 55 -7.97 0.95 11.39
CA ALA A 55 -7.10 1.93 12.04
C ALA A 55 -7.86 3.22 12.39
N ARG A 56 -8.80 3.66 11.53
CA ARG A 56 -9.69 4.79 11.79
C ARG A 56 -10.57 4.53 13.01
N GLU A 57 -11.19 3.36 13.09
CA GLU A 57 -12.05 2.97 14.23
C GLU A 57 -11.27 2.94 15.55
N LYS A 58 -10.02 2.43 15.52
CA LYS A 58 -9.15 2.37 16.71
C LYS A 58 -8.56 3.72 17.12
N ARG A 59 -8.74 4.79 16.33
CA ARG A 59 -8.04 6.09 16.47
C ARG A 59 -6.52 5.94 16.61
N CYS A 60 -5.95 4.98 15.88
CA CYS A 60 -4.55 4.64 15.96
C CYS A 60 -3.71 5.79 15.35
N GLN A 61 -2.74 6.32 16.10
CA GLN A 61 -1.90 7.42 15.58
C GLN A 61 -0.80 6.91 14.63
N VAL A 62 -0.27 5.70 14.89
CA VAL A 62 0.73 5.02 14.04
C VAL A 62 0.60 3.49 14.17
N GLU A 63 0.49 2.77 13.05
CA GLU A 63 0.51 1.31 12.98
C GLU A 63 1.33 0.83 11.77
N VAL A 64 2.22 -0.15 11.97
CA VAL A 64 3.04 -0.77 10.91
C VAL A 64 2.74 -2.26 10.85
N THR A 65 2.20 -2.72 9.73
CA THR A 65 1.88 -4.14 9.49
C THR A 65 2.44 -4.62 8.14
N ALA A 66 2.57 -5.93 7.97
CA ALA A 66 3.05 -6.58 6.75
C ALA A 66 2.00 -7.58 6.24
N LEU A 67 1.84 -7.64 4.90
CA LEU A 67 0.89 -8.52 4.19
C LEU A 67 1.61 -9.66 3.45
#